data_AF-A0A7W1H624-F1
#
_entry.id   AF-A0A7W1H624-F1
#
_cell.length_a   1.000
_cell.length_b   1.000
_cell.length_c   1.000
_cell.angle_alpha   90.00
_cell.angle_beta   90.00
_cell.angle_gamma   90.00
#
_symmetry.space_group_name_H-M   'P 1'
#
loop_
_entity.id
_entity.type
_entity.pdbx_description
1 polymer ?
#
loop_
_entity_poly.entity_id
_entity_poly.type
_entity_poly.pdbx_seq_one_letter_code
_entity_poly.pdbx_strand_id
1 'polypeptide(L)'
;MSESPEVRGNIPAATSFRDALVAGLNATPATETRATVLRKISEAEELGLREFNSAFVLMEFFGYLRRDANAPPDTNFDGFNFWLNKLNAFNGDFRAAEMVKSFIRSSEYRQRFGAS
;
A
#
# COMPACT_ATOMS: atom_id res chain seq x y z
N MET A 1 -16.27 -23.59 14.13
CA MET A 1 -16.36 -22.16 14.44
C MET A 1 -15.12 -21.52 13.85
N SER A 2 -15.23 -20.99 12.62
CA SER A 2 -14.09 -20.43 11.88
C SER A 2 -13.87 -19.01 12.36
N GLU A 3 -12.73 -18.72 12.98
CA GLU A 3 -12.35 -17.36 13.33
C GLU A 3 -12.26 -16.53 12.04
N SER A 4 -13.05 -15.46 11.96
CA SER A 4 -12.91 -14.46 10.91
C SER A 4 -11.51 -13.88 10.99
N PRO A 5 -10.79 -13.72 9.86
CA PRO A 5 -9.50 -13.07 9.87
C PRO A 5 -9.72 -11.62 10.30
N GLU A 6 -9.36 -11.30 11.54
CA GLU A 6 -9.32 -9.93 12.01
C GLU A 6 -8.39 -9.15 11.06
N VAL A 7 -8.93 -8.13 10.39
CA VAL A 7 -8.14 -7.13 9.67
C VAL A 7 -7.40 -6.32 10.72
N ARG A 8 -6.34 -6.91 11.29
CA ARG A 8 -5.38 -6.20 12.11
C ARG A 8 -4.55 -5.39 11.13
N GLY A 9 -4.89 -4.11 10.97
CA GLY A 9 -3.89 -3.16 10.49
C GLY A 9 -2.64 -3.40 11.33
N ASN A 10 -1.55 -3.82 10.70
CA ASN A 10 -0.37 -4.35 11.38
C ASN A 10 0.42 -3.23 12.07
N ILE A 11 -0.23 -2.31 12.80
CA ILE A 11 0.43 -1.35 13.67
C ILE A 11 1.23 -2.18 14.66
N PRO A 12 2.58 -2.11 14.68
CA PRO A 12 3.38 -2.95 15.56
C PRO A 12 2.85 -2.75 16.96
N ALA A 13 2.49 -3.84 17.62
CA ALA A 13 1.98 -3.82 18.98
C ALA A 13 2.97 -3.21 20.00
N ALA A 14 4.16 -2.78 19.55
CA ALA A 14 5.29 -2.28 20.32
C ALA A 14 5.53 -0.76 20.22
N THR A 15 4.65 0.04 19.60
CA THR A 15 4.82 1.51 19.60
C THR A 15 4.09 2.15 20.78
N SER A 16 4.83 2.95 21.56
CA SER A 16 4.29 3.89 22.59
C SER A 16 3.10 4.71 22.09
N PHE A 17 3.02 4.93 20.76
CA PHE A 17 1.88 5.49 20.06
C PHE A 17 0.58 4.71 20.29
N ARG A 18 0.57 3.38 20.07
CA ARG A 18 -0.62 2.54 20.29
C ARG A 18 -1.06 2.59 21.75
N ASP A 19 -0.11 2.46 22.67
CA ASP A 19 -0.38 2.47 24.11
C ASP A 19 -0.97 3.80 24.56
N ALA A 20 -0.46 4.92 24.03
CA ALA A 20 -1.02 6.26 24.29
C ALA A 20 -2.46 6.40 23.78
N LEU A 21 -2.78 5.86 22.60
CA LEU A 21 -4.15 5.89 22.06
C LEU A 21 -5.10 5.04 22.91
N VAL A 22 -4.66 3.84 23.32
CA VAL A 22 -5.45 2.95 24.19
C VAL A 22 -5.66 3.60 25.57
N ALA A 23 -4.61 4.17 26.15
CA ALA A 23 -4.69 4.88 27.43
C ALA A 23 -5.65 6.09 27.34
N GLY A 24 -5.60 6.85 26.25
CA GLY A 24 -6.49 8.00 26.06
C GLY A 24 -7.97 7.62 25.90
N LEU A 25 -8.25 6.47 25.28
CA LEU A 25 -9.62 5.91 25.20
C LEU A 25 -10.13 5.39 26.54
N ASN A 26 -9.24 4.79 27.35
CA ASN A 26 -9.59 4.17 28.63
C ASN A 26 -9.55 5.14 29.82
N ALA A 27 -9.04 6.35 29.64
CA ALA A 27 -8.99 7.38 30.69
C ALA A 27 -10.40 7.75 31.18
N THR A 28 -10.50 8.22 32.43
CA THR A 28 -11.75 8.70 33.03
C THR A 28 -11.53 10.09 33.63
N PRO A 29 -12.03 11.19 32.99
CA PRO A 29 -12.72 11.18 31.70
C PRO A 29 -11.79 10.81 30.54
N ALA A 30 -12.35 10.28 29.45
CA ALA A 30 -11.58 9.92 28.26
C ALA A 30 -10.93 11.17 27.65
N THR A 31 -9.66 11.06 27.24
CA THR A 31 -8.93 12.13 26.57
C THR A 31 -8.96 11.97 25.05
N GLU A 32 -9.42 10.81 24.55
CA GLU A 32 -9.58 10.50 23.14
C GLU A 32 -10.97 9.91 22.86
N THR A 33 -11.42 10.05 21.61
CA THR A 33 -12.61 9.38 21.07
C THR A 33 -12.19 8.36 20.01
N ARG A 34 -13.07 7.43 19.64
CA ARG A 34 -12.80 6.51 18.52
C ARG A 34 -12.49 7.24 17.21
N ALA A 35 -13.16 8.38 16.97
CA ALA A 35 -12.94 9.21 15.79
C ALA A 35 -11.55 9.84 15.79
N THR A 36 -11.09 10.40 16.93
CA THR A 36 -9.76 11.02 17.02
C THR A 36 -8.66 9.98 16.95
N VAL A 37 -8.85 8.79 17.54
CA VAL A 37 -7.91 7.66 17.39
C VAL A 37 -7.80 7.21 15.94
N LEU A 38 -8.91 7.01 15.24
CA LEU A 38 -8.89 6.59 13.83
C LEU A 38 -8.14 7.61 12.97
N ARG A 39 -8.40 8.90 13.18
CA ARG A 39 -7.69 9.98 12.49
C ARG A 39 -6.18 9.94 12.77
N LYS A 40 -5.78 9.82 14.03
CA LYS A 40 -4.36 9.74 14.41
C LYS A 40 -3.66 8.53 13.78
N ILE A 41 -4.33 7.39 13.68
CA ILE A 41 -3.79 6.21 13.00
C ILE A 41 -3.64 6.47 11.50
N SER A 42 -4.64 7.07 10.85
CA SER A 42 -4.56 7.39 9.41
C SER A 42 -3.50 8.45 9.08
N GLU A 43 -3.20 9.34 10.02
CA GLU A 43 -2.18 10.39 9.90
C GLU A 43 -0.78 9.93 10.37
N ALA A 44 -0.65 8.69 10.85
CA ALA A 44 0.63 8.20 11.37
C ALA A 44 1.66 8.08 10.23
N GLU A 45 2.83 8.70 10.40
CA GLU A 45 3.93 8.66 9.43
C GLU A 45 4.32 7.23 9.06
N GLU A 46 4.33 6.33 10.05
CA GLU A 46 4.60 4.90 9.87
C GLU A 46 3.63 4.23 8.88
N LEU A 47 2.35 4.63 8.88
CA LEU A 47 1.38 4.13 7.90
C LEU A 47 1.74 4.63 6.50
N GLY A 48 2.10 5.91 6.38
CA GLY A 48 2.60 6.48 5.13
C GLY A 48 3.82 5.72 4.58
N LEU A 49 4.83 5.47 5.42
CA LEU A 49 6.05 4.75 5.05
C LEU A 49 5.76 3.32 4.56
N ARG A 50 4.77 2.64 5.15
CA ARG A 50 4.39 1.27 4.78
C ARG A 50 3.63 1.19 3.48
N GLU A 51 2.68 2.10 3.30
CA GLU A 51 1.80 2.08 2.14
C GLU A 51 2.43 2.78 0.93
N PHE A 52 3.50 3.56 1.13
CA PHE A 52 4.14 4.32 0.05
C PHE A 52 4.54 3.45 -1.15
N ASN A 53 5.25 2.34 -0.92
CA ASN A 53 5.69 1.46 -2.01
C ASN A 53 4.51 0.83 -2.75
N SER A 54 3.48 0.40 -2.02
CA SER A 54 2.24 -0.16 -2.57
C SER A 54 1.50 0.87 -3.43
N ALA A 55 1.32 2.08 -2.91
CA ALA A 55 0.68 3.20 -3.61
C ALA A 55 1.48 3.65 -4.83
N PHE A 56 2.82 3.67 -4.73
CA PHE A 56 3.71 3.97 -5.84
C PHE A 56 3.55 2.94 -6.96
N VAL A 57 3.53 1.64 -6.64
CA VAL A 57 3.27 0.59 -7.63
C VAL A 57 1.92 0.76 -8.31
N LEU A 58 0.86 1.05 -7.54
CA LEU A 58 -0.47 1.27 -8.11
C LEU A 58 -0.51 2.50 -9.04
N MET A 59 0.17 3.58 -8.68
CA MET A 59 0.29 4.78 -9.52
C MET A 59 0.90 4.46 -10.89
N GLU A 60 1.87 3.55 -10.97
CA GLU A 60 2.48 3.13 -12.24
C GLU A 60 1.47 2.43 -13.16
N PHE A 61 0.57 1.59 -12.62
CA PHE A 61 -0.53 0.98 -13.38
C PHE A 61 -1.49 2.05 -13.91
N PHE A 62 -1.87 3.03 -13.10
CA PHE A 62 -2.74 4.13 -13.52
C PHE A 62 -2.09 5.05 -14.56
N GLY A 63 -0.82 5.39 -14.35
CA GLY A 63 -0.07 6.31 -15.20
C GLY A 63 0.26 5.72 -16.56
N TYR A 64 0.83 4.51 -16.59
CA TYR A 64 1.32 3.88 -17.81
C TYR A 64 0.28 2.99 -18.50
N LEU A 65 -0.51 2.23 -17.74
CA LEU A 65 -1.43 1.23 -18.30
C LEU A 65 -2.89 1.70 -18.33
N ARG A 66 -3.21 2.81 -17.63
CA ARG A 66 -4.55 3.42 -17.57
C ARG A 66 -5.62 2.44 -17.08
N ARG A 67 -5.27 1.54 -16.17
CA ARG A 67 -6.15 0.49 -15.64
C ARG A 67 -5.83 0.15 -14.19
N ASP A 68 -6.78 -0.47 -13.50
CA ASP A 68 -6.52 -1.10 -12.21
C ASP A 68 -5.56 -2.29 -12.37
N ALA A 69 -4.83 -2.61 -11.29
CA ALA A 69 -3.84 -3.69 -11.27
C ALA A 69 -4.43 -5.07 -11.63
N ASN A 70 -5.70 -5.29 -11.33
CA ASN A 70 -6.47 -6.50 -11.60
C ASN A 70 -7.58 -6.30 -12.64
N ALA A 71 -7.53 -5.20 -13.41
CA ALA A 71 -8.43 -5.03 -14.54
C ALA A 71 -7.95 -5.87 -15.73
N PRO A 72 -8.88 -6.37 -16.56
CA PRO A 72 -8.54 -7.14 -17.77
C PRO A 72 -7.41 -6.51 -18.59
N PRO A 73 -6.45 -7.31 -19.07
CA PRO A 73 -6.50 -8.78 -19.22
C PRO A 73 -6.15 -9.58 -17.95
N ASP A 74 -5.52 -8.95 -16.96
CA ASP A 74 -5.14 -9.59 -15.71
C ASP A 74 -6.36 -9.60 -14.78
N THR A 75 -6.90 -10.77 -14.43
CA THR A 75 -8.02 -10.88 -13.46
C THR A 75 -7.53 -11.13 -12.03
N ASN A 76 -6.25 -10.86 -11.78
CA ASN A 76 -5.56 -11.08 -10.51
C ASN A 76 -4.55 -9.95 -10.21
N PHE A 77 -3.82 -10.05 -9.10
CA PHE A 77 -2.83 -9.04 -8.67
C PHE A 77 -1.38 -9.54 -8.82
N ASP A 78 -1.11 -10.56 -9.63
CA ASP A 78 0.22 -11.18 -9.70
C ASP A 78 1.28 -10.18 -10.17
N GLY A 79 0.96 -9.38 -11.19
CA GLY A 79 1.85 -8.31 -11.67
C GLY A 79 2.11 -7.24 -10.61
N PHE A 80 1.07 -6.82 -9.89
CA PHE A 80 1.20 -5.86 -8.79
C PHE A 80 2.09 -6.40 -7.67
N ASN A 81 1.83 -7.63 -7.20
CA ASN A 81 2.60 -8.28 -6.15
C ASN A 81 4.06 -8.52 -6.57
N PHE A 82 4.30 -8.89 -7.83
CA PHE A 82 5.65 -9.03 -8.38
C PHE A 82 6.43 -7.71 -8.26
N TRP A 83 5.85 -6.59 -8.71
CA TRP A 83 6.50 -5.28 -8.68
C TRP A 83 6.68 -4.75 -7.26
N LEU A 84 5.68 -4.93 -6.39
CA LEU A 84 5.78 -4.57 -4.98
C LEU A 84 6.90 -5.34 -4.28
N ASN A 85 6.97 -6.65 -4.47
CA ASN A 85 8.04 -7.48 -3.90
C ASN A 85 9.41 -7.07 -4.43
N LYS A 86 9.53 -6.79 -5.73
CA LYS A 86 10.78 -6.32 -6.33
C LYS A 86 11.19 -4.97 -5.74
N LEU A 87 10.28 -3.99 -5.67
CA LEU A 87 10.55 -2.68 -5.10
C LEU A 87 10.99 -2.76 -3.63
N ASN A 88 10.32 -3.60 -2.84
CA ASN A 88 10.71 -3.86 -1.45
C ASN A 88 12.10 -4.50 -1.34
N ALA A 89 12.44 -5.45 -2.22
CA ALA A 89 13.77 -6.07 -2.26
C ALA A 89 14.90 -5.08 -2.60
N PHE A 90 14.57 -4.00 -3.31
CA PHE A 90 15.49 -2.88 -3.60
C PHE A 90 15.29 -1.69 -2.66
N ASN A 91 14.66 -1.90 -1.49
CA ASN A 91 14.50 -0.90 -0.44
C ASN A 91 13.84 0.41 -0.93
N GLY A 92 12.87 0.30 -1.85
CA GLY A 92 12.17 1.44 -2.45
C GLY A 92 12.89 2.10 -3.64
N ASP A 93 14.08 1.64 -4.03
CA ASP A 93 14.76 2.16 -5.21
C ASP A 93 14.12 1.60 -6.51
N PHE A 94 13.20 2.38 -7.08
CA PHE A 94 12.51 2.03 -8.33
C PHE A 94 13.44 1.97 -9.55
N ARG A 95 14.61 2.63 -9.51
CA ARG A 95 15.60 2.60 -10.60
C ARG A 95 16.37 1.29 -10.54
N ALA A 96 16.81 0.88 -9.35
CA ALA A 96 17.45 -0.41 -9.13
C ALA A 96 16.48 -1.58 -9.37
N ALA A 97 15.20 -1.41 -9.04
CA ALA A 97 14.14 -2.36 -9.38
C ALA A 97 13.81 -2.42 -10.88
N GLU A 98 14.39 -1.55 -11.71
CA GLU A 98 14.12 -1.38 -13.14
C GLU A 98 12.63 -1.23 -13.49
N MET A 99 11.83 -0.78 -12.54
CA MET A 99 10.37 -0.94 -12.59
C MET A 99 9.74 -0.07 -13.70
N VAL A 100 10.02 1.23 -13.71
CA VAL A 100 9.49 2.18 -14.71
C VAL A 100 9.87 1.76 -16.14
N LYS A 101 11.10 1.26 -16.33
CA LYS A 101 11.57 0.78 -17.65
C LYS A 101 10.74 -0.41 -18.14
N SER A 102 10.36 -1.31 -17.24
CA SER A 102 9.58 -2.50 -17.56
C SER A 102 8.11 -2.18 -17.86
N PHE A 103 7.51 -1.18 -17.20
CA PHE A 103 6.15 -0.73 -17.55
C PHE A 103 6.09 -0.14 -18.97
N ILE A 104 7.06 0.70 -19.35
CA ILE A 104 7.15 1.27 -20.71
C ILE A 104 7.48 0.21 -21.77
N ARG A 105 8.33 -0.78 -21.43
CA ARG A 105 8.74 -1.85 -22.36
C ARG A 105 7.75 -3.01 -22.42
N SER A 106 6.76 -3.07 -21.53
CA SER A 106 5.75 -4.11 -21.50
C SER A 106 5.10 -4.25 -22.89
N SER A 107 4.89 -5.49 -23.31
CA SER A 107 4.15 -5.79 -24.54
C SER A 107 2.77 -5.13 -24.51
N GLU A 108 2.16 -4.99 -23.33
CA GLU A 108 0.87 -4.33 -23.15
C GLU A 108 0.92 -2.83 -23.46
N TYR A 109 1.94 -2.11 -22.99
CA TYR A 109 2.10 -0.68 -23.32
C TYR A 109 2.35 -0.48 -24.82
N ARG A 110 3.21 -1.30 -25.43
CA ARG A 110 3.49 -1.26 -26.87
C ARG A 110 2.30 -1.65 -27.73
N GLN A 111 1.49 -2.63 -27.30
CA GLN A 111 0.26 -3.01 -28.01
C GLN A 111 -0.84 -1.95 -27.88
N ARG A 112 -0.93 -1.24 -26.76
CA ARG A 112 -1.94 -0.21 -26.54
C ARG A 112 -1.56 1.15 -27.15
N PHE A 113 -0.27 1.50 -27.18
CA PHE A 113 0.18 2.86 -27.52
C PHE A 113 1.39 2.93 -28.48
N GLY A 114 1.91 1.80 -28.94
CA GLY A 114 3.17 1.74 -29.71
C GLY A 114 3.02 1.57 -31.23
N ALA A 115 1.82 1.62 -31.80
CA ALA A 115 1.61 1.44 -33.24
C ALA A 115 0.70 2.52 -33.85
N SER A 116 1.33 3.38 -34.66
CA SER A 116 0.82 3.90 -35.94
C SER A 116 1.96 3.84 -36.94
#